data_AF-A0A5B8CKB3-F1
#
_entry.id   AF-A0A5B8CKB3-F1
#
_cell.length_a   1.000
_cell.length_b   1.000
_cell.length_c   1.000
_cell.angle_alpha   90.00
_cell.angle_beta   90.00
_cell.angle_gamma   90.00
#
_symmetry.space_group_name_H-M   'P 1'
#
loop_
_entity.id
_entity.type
_entity.pdbx_description
1 polymer ?
#
loop_
_entity_poly.entity_id
_entity_poly.type
_entity_poly.pdbx_seq_one_letter_code
_entity_poly.pdbx_strand_id
1 'polypeptide(L)' 'MLEIHLNALADFLIEEIDCSAEYEEDCFGLTFRGYRLYVERRRMHFRIEHGAAVFELPRP' A
#
# COMPACT_ATOMS: atom_id res chain seq x y z
N MET A 1 -1.12 14.72 -8.09
CA MET A 1 -2.34 14.61 -7.26
C MET A 1 -2.54 13.13 -6.97
N LEU A 2 -2.14 12.65 -5.80
CA LEU A 2 -2.15 11.21 -5.47
C LEU A 2 -3.56 10.72 -5.06
N GLU A 3 -4.41 11.64 -4.58
CA GLU A 3 -5.77 11.39 -4.11
C GLU A 3 -6.67 10.63 -5.11
N ILE A 4 -6.56 10.92 -6.42
CA ILE A 4 -7.36 10.26 -7.47
C ILE A 4 -6.94 8.79 -7.71
N HIS A 5 -5.82 8.35 -7.14
CA HIS A 5 -5.25 7.02 -7.43
C HIS A 5 -5.21 6.08 -6.22
N LEU A 6 -5.76 6.47 -5.06
CA LEU A 6 -5.73 5.64 -3.85
C LEU A 6 -6.52 4.33 -4.02
N ASN A 7 -7.67 4.35 -4.72
CA ASN A 7 -8.43 3.13 -4.99
C ASN A 7 -7.63 2.16 -5.88
N ALA A 8 -7.05 2.66 -6.97
CA ALA A 8 -6.23 1.85 -7.86
C ALA A 8 -4.95 1.33 -7.20
N LEU A 9 -4.44 2.05 -6.19
CA LEU A 9 -3.31 1.60 -5.37
C LEU A 9 -3.75 0.53 -4.38
N ALA A 10 -4.93 0.64 -3.77
CA ALA A 10 -5.50 -0.40 -2.93
C ALA A 10 -5.70 -1.70 -3.70
N ASP A 11 -6.33 -1.63 -4.88
CA ASP A 11 -6.55 -2.79 -5.76
C ASP A 11 -5.21 -3.47 -6.11
N PHE A 12 -4.21 -2.69 -6.52
CA PHE A 12 -2.87 -3.21 -6.82
C PHE A 12 -2.22 -3.91 -5.61
N LEU A 13 -2.30 -3.31 -4.42
CA LEU A 13 -1.73 -3.91 -3.21
C LEU A 13 -2.40 -5.23 -2.85
N ILE A 14 -3.71 -5.35 -3.05
CA ILE A 14 -4.47 -6.58 -2.80
C ILE A 14 -4.11 -7.65 -3.83
N GLU A 15 -4.15 -7.31 -5.12
CA GLU A 15 -3.97 -8.26 -6.21
C GLU A 15 -2.53 -8.77 -6.34
N GLU A 16 -1.54 -7.87 -6.20
CA GLU A 16 -0.16 -8.17 -6.56
C GLU A 16 0.74 -8.41 -5.35
N ILE A 17 0.39 -7.87 -4.18
CA ILE A 17 1.28 -7.84 -3.01
C ILE A 17 0.73 -8.65 -1.84
N ASP A 18 -0.59 -8.73 -1.68
CA ASP A 18 -1.22 -9.42 -0.56
C ASP A 18 -1.44 -10.92 -0.79
N CYS A 19 -0.47 -11.57 -1.43
CA CYS A 19 -0.60 -12.94 -1.91
C CYS A 19 -0.33 -14.03 -0.85
N SER A 20 0.03 -13.67 0.39
CA SER A 20 0.20 -14.66 1.47
C SER A 20 -0.08 -14.08 2.87
N ALA A 21 -0.95 -14.79 3.60
CA ALA A 21 -1.33 -14.49 4.97
C ALA A 21 -0.21 -14.77 5.99
N GLU A 22 0.90 -15.38 5.59
CA GLU A 22 2.03 -15.66 6.51
C GLU A 22 2.96 -14.45 6.70
N TYR A 23 2.86 -13.43 5.84
CA TYR A 23 3.70 -12.23 5.90
C TYR A 23 2.97 -11.03 6.54
N GLU A 24 2.14 -11.28 7.56
CA GLU A 24 1.55 -10.22 8.36
C GLU A 24 2.65 -9.31 8.95
N GLU A 25 2.43 -7.99 8.92
CA GLU A 25 3.34 -7.00 9.53
C GLU A 25 4.71 -6.84 8.86
N ASP A 26 4.70 -6.73 7.52
CA ASP A 26 5.90 -6.47 6.73
C ASP A 26 5.93 -5.04 6.18
N CYS A 27 7.12 -4.54 5.85
CA CYS A 27 7.32 -3.23 5.26
C CYS A 27 8.31 -3.26 4.09
N PHE A 28 7.94 -2.59 2.99
CA PHE A 28 8.72 -2.61 1.76
C PHE A 28 8.50 -1.34 0.94
N GLY A 29 9.46 -1.05 0.07
CA GLY A 29 9.37 0.04 -0.91
C GLY A 29 8.88 -0.47 -2.26
N LEU A 30 7.99 0.28 -2.90
CA LEU A 30 7.54 -0.01 -4.27
C LEU A 30 7.44 1.25 -5.11
N THR A 31 7.31 1.08 -6.42
CA THR A 31 7.02 2.19 -7.34
C THR A 31 5.66 1.95 -8.00
N PHE A 32 4.71 2.87 -7.78
CA PHE A 32 3.40 2.82 -8.40
C PHE A 32 3.20 4.06 -9.27
N ARG A 33 3.01 3.85 -10.58
CA ARG A 33 2.81 4.94 -11.58
C ARG A 33 3.86 6.06 -11.50
N GLY A 34 5.12 5.69 -11.23
CA GLY A 34 6.24 6.63 -11.11
C GLY A 34 6.41 7.27 -9.72
N TYR A 35 5.51 7.01 -8.77
CA TYR A 35 5.66 7.44 -7.37
C TYR A 35 6.35 6.35 -6.56
N ARG A 36 7.42 6.72 -5.86
CA ARG A 36 8.10 5.82 -4.92
C ARG A 36 7.38 5.87 -3.57
N LEU A 37 6.87 4.73 -3.13
CA LEU A 37 6.06 4.59 -1.94
C LEU A 37 6.77 3.69 -0.94
N TYR A 38 6.63 4.00 0.34
CA TYR A 38 6.91 3.05 1.41
C TYR A 38 5.57 2.49 1.90
N VAL A 39 5.47 1.17 2.01
CA VAL A 39 4.23 0.47 2.35
C VAL A 39 4.50 -0.42 3.55
N GLU A 40 3.70 -0.27 4.58
CA GLU A 40 3.57 -1.25 5.67
C GLU A 40 2.28 -2.03 5.47
N ARG A 41 2.38 -3.35 5.34
CA ARG A 41 1.21 -4.24 5.38
C ARG A 41 0.90 -4.53 6.84
N ARG A 42 -0.28 -4.14 7.30
CA ARG A 42 -0.81 -4.54 8.61
C ARG A 42 -1.98 -5.51 8.43
N ARG A 43 -2.40 -6.11 9.53
CA ARG A 43 -3.47 -7.11 9.53
C ARG A 43 -4.78 -6.62 8.88
N MET A 44 -5.17 -5.36 9.10
CA MET A 44 -6.46 -4.81 8.66
C MET A 44 -6.34 -3.68 7.63
N HIS A 45 -5.13 -3.20 7.34
CA HIS A 45 -4.90 -2.09 6.43
C HIS A 45 -3.47 -2.06 5.90
N PHE A 46 -3.25 -1.32 4.82
CA PHE A 46 -1.95 -0.88 4.36
C PHE A 46 -1.71 0.56 4.80
N ARG A 47 -0.55 0.84 5.36
CA ARG A 47 -0.10 2.21 5.62
C ARG A 47 0.90 2.59 4.53
N ILE A 48 0.63 3.67 3.82
CA ILE A 48 1.42 4.13 2.68
C ILE A 48 2.00 5.50 3.00
N GLU A 49 3.32 5.60 2.95
CA GLU A 49 4.02 6.86 3.07
C GLU A 49 4.53 7.33 1.71
N HIS A 50 4.28 8.61 1.41
CA HIS A 50 4.81 9.30 0.25
C HIS A 50 5.29 10.69 0.66
N GLY A 51 6.60 10.82 0.89
CA GLY A 51 7.18 12.04 1.46
C GLY A 51 6.65 12.26 2.88
N ALA A 52 5.98 13.39 3.13
CA ALA A 52 5.36 13.70 4.41
C ALA A 52 3.89 13.25 4.52
N ALA A 53 3.31 12.71 3.44
CA ALA A 53 1.92 12.26 3.43
C ALA A 53 1.82 10.79 3.85
N VAL A 54 0.82 10.47 4.66
CA VAL A 54 0.51 9.11 5.11
C VAL A 54 -0.94 8.81 4.75
N PHE A 55 -1.17 7.63 4.17
CA PHE A 55 -2.49 7.13 3.80
C PHE A 55 -2.71 5.76 4.42
N GLU A 56 -3.91 5.51 4.93
CA GLU A 56 -4.32 4.18 5.41
C GLU A 56 -5.39 3.64 4.45
N LEU A 57 -5.09 2.52 3.80
CA LEU A 57 -5.99 1.85 2.87
C LEU A 57 -6.49 0.54 3.47
N PRO A 58 -7.80 0.25 3.44
CA PRO A 58 -8.32 -0.97 4.03
C PRO A 58 -7.77 -2.21 3.32
N ARG A 59 -7.54 -3.27 4.10
CA ARG A 59 -7.25 -4.62 3.61
C ARG A 59 -8.53 -5.46 3.77
N PRO A 60 -9.09 -6.03 2.70
CA PRO A 60 -10.29 -6.86 2.78
C PRO A 60 -10.07 -8.18 3.53
#